data_AF-Q82SN9-F1
#
_entry.id   AF-Q82SN9-F1
#
_cell.length_a   1.000
_cell.length_b   1.000
_cell.length_c   1.000
_cell.angle_alpha   90.00
_cell.angle_beta   90.00
_cell.angle_gamma   90.00
#
_symmetry.space_group_name_H-M   'P 1'
#
loop_
_entity.id
_entity.type
_entity.pdbx_description
1 polymer ?
#
loop_
_entity_poly.entity_id
_entity_poly.type
_entity_poly.pdbx_seq_one_letter_code
_entity_poly.pdbx_strand_id
1 'polypeptide(L)'
;MKTTIDRATFNAIAVLGFVTVIISVPWEEIFRAVNGYGFVDKGVYSEYFLYKTSVLDYKEFSGVLSYVSNEFLWHYAIGWLVNNTGILIDHVFLAISFITLLIFGLLLAKWQSIYALPLLVNPLVIDFAFSQYRLALAISILGAAYLLHGRYRAIPFALVLTSLFIHSGTTLFILIYAAVWLAQWLSIRFRIGCSTVFAILFAVGAFISLLIGPLREALLSAIEDRRAEYHDMSSSLLYSLFWIALLIPFYLGRRYLVTLDYARYALVIVSIVFVNVFHGGYSTRFLAAAFPGLVSAVLSLHGVIKIMILVLFIVYAVFQWLYWLRILSG
;
A
#
# COMPACT_ATOMS: atom_id res chain seq x y z
N MET A 1 15.21 3.63 41.47
CA MET A 1 13.96 3.96 40.76
C MET A 1 14.04 3.34 39.37
N LYS A 2 13.42 2.18 39.11
CA LYS A 2 13.39 1.56 37.77
C LYS A 2 12.31 2.25 36.96
N THR A 3 12.71 3.15 36.06
CA THR A 3 11.81 3.70 35.04
C THR A 3 11.45 2.59 34.06
N THR A 4 10.32 1.94 34.28
CA THR A 4 9.76 0.99 33.31
C THR A 4 9.23 1.78 32.13
N ILE A 5 9.90 1.68 30.98
CA ILE A 5 9.42 2.24 29.71
C ILE A 5 8.07 1.60 29.39
N ASP A 6 7.06 2.39 29.05
CA ASP A 6 5.76 1.85 28.67
C ASP A 6 5.86 1.08 27.33
N ARG A 7 4.96 0.11 27.13
CA ARG A 7 4.99 -0.78 25.95
C ARG A 7 4.83 0.00 24.63
N ALA A 8 4.09 1.10 24.62
CA ALA A 8 3.86 1.87 23.41
C ALA A 8 5.13 2.65 23.01
N THR A 9 5.80 3.28 23.97
CA THR A 9 7.10 3.92 23.80
C THR A 9 8.16 2.92 23.38
N PHE A 10 8.22 1.75 24.02
CA PHE A 10 9.14 0.68 23.63
C PHE A 10 8.92 0.23 22.18
N ASN A 11 7.65 0.00 21.79
CA ASN A 11 7.31 -0.35 20.41
C ASN A 11 7.72 0.74 19.42
N ALA A 12 7.48 2.02 19.75
CA ALA A 12 7.87 3.13 18.89
C ALA A 12 9.39 3.21 18.71
N ILE A 13 10.17 3.05 19.79
CA ILE A 13 11.64 3.02 19.75
C ILE A 13 12.12 1.84 18.89
N ALA A 14 11.55 0.65 19.06
CA ALA A 14 11.91 -0.53 18.28
C ALA A 14 11.63 -0.34 16.78
N VAL A 15 10.48 0.25 16.43
CA VAL A 15 10.14 0.59 15.04
C VAL A 15 11.13 1.63 14.49
N LEU A 16 11.42 2.70 15.24
CA LEU A 16 12.38 3.72 14.80
C LEU A 16 13.77 3.13 14.55
N GLY A 17 14.25 2.27 15.46
CA GLY A 17 15.50 1.56 15.30
C GLY A 17 15.51 0.68 14.05
N PHE A 18 14.46 -0.12 13.84
CA PHE A 18 14.29 -0.95 12.65
C PHE A 18 14.32 -0.11 11.36
N VAL A 19 13.53 0.96 11.28
CA VAL A 19 13.46 1.81 10.08
C VAL A 19 14.80 2.48 9.79
N THR A 20 15.51 2.94 10.83
CA THR A 20 16.84 3.55 10.67
C THR A 20 17.84 2.55 10.07
N VAL A 21 17.82 1.29 10.51
CA VAL A 21 18.64 0.24 9.91
C VAL A 21 18.27 0.02 8.44
N ILE A 22 16.97 -0.15 8.14
CA ILE A 22 16.51 -0.40 6.77
C ILE A 22 16.86 0.75 5.83
N ILE A 23 16.73 2.00 6.28
CA ILE A 23 17.01 3.16 5.43
C ILE A 23 18.51 3.38 5.19
N SER A 24 19.35 2.86 6.10
CA SER A 24 20.81 2.94 5.96
C SER A 24 21.35 1.97 4.90
N VAL A 25 20.53 1.00 4.45
CA VAL A 25 20.90 0.11 3.36
C VAL A 25 20.78 0.88 2.03
N PRO A 26 21.81 0.88 1.17
CA PRO A 26 21.79 1.62 -0.10
C PRO A 26 21.00 0.85 -1.17
N TRP A 27 19.69 0.69 -0.96
CA TRP A 27 18.81 -0.13 -1.81
C TRP A 27 18.89 0.23 -3.28
N GLU A 28 18.97 1.52 -3.60
CA GLU A 28 19.09 1.99 -4.98
C GLU A 28 20.43 1.60 -5.62
N GLU A 29 21.53 1.72 -4.89
CA GLU A 29 22.86 1.35 -5.41
C GLU A 29 22.92 -0.15 -5.66
N ILE A 30 22.38 -0.95 -4.73
CA ILE A 30 22.26 -2.41 -4.87
C ILE A 30 21.41 -2.73 -6.11
N PHE A 31 20.22 -2.13 -6.23
CA PHE A 31 19.32 -2.37 -7.36
C PHE A 31 20.01 -2.02 -8.67
N ARG A 32 20.68 -0.86 -8.74
CA ARG A 32 21.37 -0.37 -9.94
C ARG A 32 22.55 -1.26 -10.32
N ALA A 33 23.35 -1.69 -9.35
CA ALA A 33 24.49 -2.57 -9.59
C ALA A 33 24.07 -3.91 -10.18
N VAL A 34 22.92 -4.44 -9.75
CA VAL A 34 22.38 -5.72 -10.21
C VAL A 34 21.63 -5.59 -11.55
N ASN A 35 20.79 -4.56 -11.70
CA ASN A 35 19.87 -4.46 -12.83
C ASN A 35 20.45 -3.67 -14.02
N GLY A 36 21.50 -2.87 -13.80
CA GLY A 36 22.10 -1.98 -14.80
C GLY A 36 21.34 -0.65 -14.99
N TYR A 37 20.24 -0.44 -14.25
CA TYR A 37 19.45 0.79 -14.24
C TYR A 37 18.88 1.05 -12.84
N GLY A 38 18.54 2.31 -12.53
CA GLY A 38 17.96 2.71 -11.24
C GLY A 38 16.46 2.44 -11.15
N PHE A 39 15.84 2.75 -10.00
CA PHE A 39 14.39 2.66 -9.86
C PHE A 39 13.67 3.56 -10.88
N VAL A 40 12.84 2.94 -11.74
CA VAL A 40 12.22 3.62 -12.89
C VAL A 40 11.32 4.78 -12.44
N ASP A 41 10.40 4.53 -11.50
CA ASP A 41 9.46 5.57 -11.05
C ASP A 41 10.20 6.71 -10.32
N LYS A 42 11.25 6.39 -9.54
CA LYS A 42 12.14 7.41 -8.94
C LYS A 42 12.73 8.31 -10.02
N GLY A 43 13.31 7.72 -11.07
CA GLY A 43 13.92 8.46 -12.18
C GLY A 43 12.94 9.41 -12.84
N VAL A 44 11.70 8.96 -13.09
CA VAL A 44 10.62 9.79 -13.65
C VAL A 44 10.29 10.98 -12.75
N TYR A 45 10.19 10.77 -11.42
CA TYR A 45 9.92 11.88 -10.50
C TYR A 45 11.11 12.86 -10.41
N SER A 46 12.35 12.36 -10.36
CA SER A 46 13.55 13.20 -10.36
C SER A 46 13.63 14.07 -11.59
N GLU A 47 13.47 13.48 -12.78
CA GLU A 47 13.52 14.21 -14.02
C GLU A 47 12.42 15.28 -14.08
N TYR A 48 11.21 14.94 -13.61
CA TYR A 48 10.09 15.87 -13.57
C TYR A 48 10.37 17.11 -12.71
N PHE A 49 10.80 16.93 -11.47
CA PHE A 49 10.99 18.07 -10.56
C PHE A 49 12.27 18.88 -10.84
N LEU A 50 13.28 18.28 -11.47
CA LEU A 50 14.54 18.98 -11.77
C LEU A 50 14.51 19.72 -13.12
N TYR A 51 13.81 19.18 -14.11
CA TYR A 51 13.96 19.65 -15.50
C TYR A 51 12.64 20.02 -16.19
N LYS A 52 11.48 19.58 -15.68
CA LYS A 52 10.18 19.82 -16.34
C LYS A 52 9.44 20.97 -15.68
N THR A 53 8.61 21.63 -16.48
CA THR A 53 7.69 22.66 -15.99
C THR A 53 6.67 22.05 -15.02
N SER A 54 6.42 22.74 -13.91
CA SER A 54 5.48 22.26 -12.90
C SER A 54 4.06 22.27 -13.45
N VAL A 55 3.25 21.28 -13.05
CA VAL A 55 1.79 21.26 -13.33
C VAL A 55 1.12 22.51 -12.81
N LEU A 56 1.68 23.11 -11.76
CA LEU A 56 1.19 24.34 -11.14
C LEU A 56 1.29 25.56 -12.06
N ASP A 57 2.21 25.55 -13.03
CA ASP A 57 2.50 26.72 -13.87
C ASP A 57 1.60 26.79 -15.11
N TYR A 58 1.05 25.65 -15.55
CA TYR A 58 0.28 25.57 -16.80
C TYR A 58 -1.16 25.06 -16.64
N LYS A 59 -1.57 24.61 -15.45
CA LYS A 59 -2.97 24.24 -15.19
C LYS A 59 -3.71 25.30 -14.40
N GLU A 60 -4.95 25.55 -14.80
CA GLU A 60 -5.88 26.36 -14.03
C GLU A 60 -6.60 25.52 -12.95
N PHE A 61 -6.61 26.04 -11.73
CA PHE A 61 -7.23 25.40 -10.57
C PHE A 61 -8.54 26.08 -10.18
N SER A 62 -9.58 25.86 -10.99
CA SER A 62 -10.89 26.51 -10.86
C SER A 62 -11.87 25.83 -9.87
N GLY A 63 -11.49 24.71 -9.25
CA GLY A 63 -12.34 24.02 -8.26
C GLY A 63 -11.69 22.79 -7.61
N VAL A 64 -12.28 22.28 -6.51
CA VAL A 64 -11.70 21.20 -5.67
C VAL A 64 -11.35 19.95 -6.47
N LEU A 65 -12.18 19.55 -7.44
CA LEU A 65 -11.91 18.41 -8.29
C LEU A 65 -10.64 18.60 -9.13
N SER A 66 -10.35 19.82 -9.59
CA SER A 66 -9.11 20.14 -10.30
C SER A 66 -7.90 19.98 -9.38
N TYR A 67 -7.99 20.42 -8.13
CA TYR A 67 -6.91 20.24 -7.16
C TYR A 67 -6.61 18.75 -6.85
N VAL A 68 -7.65 17.94 -6.69
CA VAL A 68 -7.52 16.49 -6.40
C VAL A 68 -7.02 15.71 -7.63
N SER A 69 -7.65 15.91 -8.80
CA SER A 69 -7.29 15.18 -10.02
C SER A 69 -5.89 15.51 -10.53
N ASN A 70 -5.40 16.71 -10.24
CA ASN A 70 -4.05 17.16 -10.59
C ASN A 70 -3.05 17.01 -9.46
N GLU A 71 -3.41 16.34 -8.36
CA GLU A 71 -2.51 16.00 -7.27
C GLU A 71 -1.73 17.22 -6.76
N PHE A 72 -2.45 18.34 -6.60
CA PHE A 72 -1.88 19.66 -6.37
C PHE A 72 -0.85 19.67 -5.23
N LEU A 73 -1.17 19.03 -4.10
CA LEU A 73 -0.31 19.07 -2.93
C LEU A 73 0.99 18.31 -3.13
N TRP A 74 0.99 17.26 -3.96
CA TRP A 74 2.23 16.57 -4.35
C TRP A 74 3.16 17.52 -5.10
N HIS A 75 2.64 18.21 -6.11
CA HIS A 75 3.43 19.15 -6.90
C HIS A 75 3.87 20.36 -6.09
N TYR A 76 2.98 20.90 -5.26
CA TYR A 76 3.25 22.08 -4.43
C TYR A 76 4.29 21.78 -3.35
N ALA A 77 4.08 20.74 -2.54
CA ALA A 77 4.96 20.46 -1.40
C ALA A 77 6.36 20.07 -1.85
N ILE A 78 6.49 19.16 -2.82
CA ILE A 78 7.80 18.71 -3.31
C ILE A 78 8.49 19.83 -4.09
N GLY A 79 7.76 20.53 -4.97
CA GLY A 79 8.31 21.66 -5.72
C GLY A 79 8.80 22.78 -4.81
N TRP A 80 8.06 23.11 -3.74
CA TRP A 80 8.49 24.11 -2.76
C TRP A 80 9.74 23.67 -1.98
N LEU A 81 9.83 22.41 -1.56
CA LEU A 81 11.03 21.88 -0.88
C LEU A 81 12.27 21.87 -1.78
N VAL A 82 12.13 21.57 -3.06
CA VAL A 82 13.28 21.52 -3.97
C VAL A 82 13.68 22.93 -4.41
N ASN A 83 12.73 23.75 -4.85
CA ASN A 83 13.01 25.02 -5.52
C ASN A 83 13.18 26.19 -4.54
N ASN A 84 12.47 26.20 -3.40
CA ASN A 84 12.46 27.35 -2.49
C ASN A 84 13.37 27.17 -1.28
N THR A 85 13.57 25.93 -0.80
CA THR A 85 14.47 25.67 0.34
C THR A 85 15.82 25.07 -0.08
N GLY A 86 15.97 24.65 -1.34
CA GLY A 86 17.21 24.10 -1.88
C GLY A 86 17.53 22.68 -1.38
N ILE A 87 16.55 21.96 -0.82
CA ILE A 87 16.75 20.58 -0.39
C ILE A 87 16.88 19.69 -1.63
N LEU A 88 17.94 18.89 -1.71
CA LEU A 88 18.11 17.95 -2.81
C LEU A 88 16.96 16.92 -2.81
N ILE A 89 16.44 16.63 -4.00
CA ILE A 89 15.27 15.76 -4.17
C ILE A 89 15.47 14.36 -3.57
N ASP A 90 16.70 13.83 -3.60
CA ASP A 90 17.03 12.53 -3.00
C ASP A 90 16.78 12.50 -1.49
N HIS A 91 17.00 13.61 -0.77
CA HIS A 91 16.68 13.70 0.66
C HIS A 91 15.17 13.74 0.90
N VAL A 92 14.41 14.39 0.01
CA VAL A 92 12.94 14.40 0.08
C VAL A 92 12.40 12.98 -0.11
N PHE A 93 12.93 12.26 -1.09
CA PHE A 93 12.57 10.88 -1.36
C PHE A 93 12.94 9.93 -0.21
N LEU A 94 14.14 10.09 0.37
CA LEU A 94 14.55 9.32 1.55
C LEU A 94 13.63 9.59 2.74
N ALA A 95 13.20 10.84 2.95
CA ALA A 95 12.25 11.18 4.00
C ALA A 95 10.87 10.52 3.77
N ILE A 96 10.41 10.43 2.51
CA ILE A 96 9.18 9.70 2.17
C ILE A 96 9.34 8.21 2.51
N SER A 97 10.43 7.57 2.08
CA SER A 97 10.72 6.16 2.41
C SER A 97 10.73 5.93 3.92
N PHE A 98 11.36 6.83 4.69
CA PHE A 98 11.40 6.78 6.15
C PHE A 98 9.98 6.80 6.73
N ILE A 99 9.16 7.77 6.32
CA ILE A 99 7.79 7.92 6.82
C ILE A 99 6.95 6.69 6.46
N THR A 100 7.05 6.18 5.24
CA THR A 100 6.31 4.98 4.82
C THR A 100 6.67 3.77 5.67
N LEU A 101 7.96 3.48 5.85
CA LEU A 101 8.43 2.34 6.65
C LEU A 101 8.08 2.52 8.13
N LEU A 102 8.15 3.74 8.67
CA LEU A 102 7.74 4.08 10.03
C LEU A 102 6.25 3.78 10.25
N ILE A 103 5.38 4.26 9.38
CA ILE A 103 3.95 4.02 9.49
C ILE A 103 3.63 2.53 9.34
N PHE A 104 4.25 1.83 8.39
CA PHE A 104 4.06 0.39 8.21
C PHE A 104 4.50 -0.39 9.45
N GLY A 105 5.64 -0.05 10.04
CA GLY A 105 6.13 -0.66 11.26
C GLY A 105 5.23 -0.39 12.47
N LEU A 106 4.73 0.85 12.62
CA LEU A 106 3.79 1.21 13.68
C LEU A 106 2.45 0.47 13.55
N LEU A 107 1.94 0.30 12.33
CA LEU A 107 0.73 -0.49 12.07
C LEU A 107 0.94 -1.96 12.46
N LEU A 108 2.05 -2.58 12.06
CA LEU A 108 2.37 -3.95 12.47
C LEU A 108 2.53 -4.09 13.99
N ALA A 109 3.21 -3.14 14.63
CA ALA A 109 3.39 -3.16 16.08
C ALA A 109 2.06 -2.97 16.83
N LYS A 110 1.11 -2.19 16.26
CA LYS A 110 -0.25 -2.01 16.80
C LYS A 110 -1.10 -3.27 16.64
N TRP A 111 -1.09 -3.91 15.47
CA TRP A 111 -1.96 -5.04 15.17
C TRP A 111 -1.42 -6.39 15.65
N GLN A 112 -0.10 -6.52 15.76
CA GLN A 112 0.58 -7.77 16.09
C GLN A 112 1.63 -7.52 17.19
N SER A 113 2.92 -7.57 16.84
CA SER A 113 4.05 -7.33 17.75
C SER A 113 5.26 -6.82 16.97
N ILE A 114 6.22 -6.25 17.68
CA ILE A 114 7.50 -5.81 17.08
C ILE A 114 8.29 -6.95 16.41
N TYR A 115 8.01 -8.21 16.77
CA TYR A 115 8.65 -9.36 16.13
C TYR A 115 8.17 -9.58 14.68
N ALA A 116 7.10 -8.92 14.25
CA ALA A 116 6.64 -8.94 12.87
C ALA A 116 7.43 -7.97 11.96
N LEU A 117 8.22 -7.04 12.51
CA LEU A 117 8.94 -6.04 11.73
C LEU A 117 9.87 -6.62 10.65
N PRO A 118 10.62 -7.72 10.90
CA PRO A 118 11.46 -8.32 9.86
C PRO A 118 10.68 -8.74 8.61
N LEU A 119 9.37 -9.00 8.70
CA LEU A 119 8.55 -9.35 7.54
C LEU A 119 8.33 -8.16 6.59
N LEU A 120 8.58 -6.92 7.02
CA LEU A 120 8.60 -5.74 6.14
C LEU A 120 9.83 -5.71 5.24
N VAL A 121 10.86 -6.52 5.51
CA VAL A 121 12.03 -6.68 4.62
C VAL A 121 11.65 -7.61 3.47
N ASN A 122 10.84 -7.06 2.57
CA ASN A 122 10.29 -7.75 1.41
C ASN A 122 10.42 -6.85 0.17
N PRO A 123 10.75 -7.39 -1.02
CA PRO A 123 10.95 -6.58 -2.22
C PRO A 123 9.76 -5.69 -2.56
N LEU A 124 8.52 -6.14 -2.33
CA LEU A 124 7.32 -5.32 -2.53
C LEU A 124 7.36 -4.03 -1.72
N VAL A 125 7.77 -4.12 -0.46
CA VAL A 125 7.80 -2.98 0.46
C VAL A 125 8.96 -2.06 0.07
N ILE A 126 10.10 -2.61 -0.32
CA ILE A 126 11.26 -1.84 -0.75
C ILE A 126 10.94 -1.09 -2.05
N ASP A 127 10.45 -1.75 -3.09
CA ASP A 127 10.07 -1.09 -4.35
C ASP A 127 8.99 -0.02 -4.12
N PHE A 128 8.03 -0.30 -3.24
CA PHE A 128 7.00 0.67 -2.90
C PHE A 128 7.57 1.91 -2.19
N ALA A 129 8.41 1.71 -1.18
CA ALA A 129 8.98 2.80 -0.39
C ALA A 129 10.07 3.60 -1.13
N PHE A 130 10.82 2.97 -2.04
CA PHE A 130 11.99 3.56 -2.71
C PHE A 130 11.80 3.85 -4.21
N SER A 131 10.65 3.51 -4.79
CA SER A 131 10.32 3.84 -6.18
C SER A 131 8.98 4.58 -6.29
N GLN A 132 7.94 4.12 -5.58
CA GLN A 132 6.57 4.62 -5.73
C GLN A 132 6.21 5.77 -4.77
N TYR A 133 7.08 6.78 -4.65
CA TYR A 133 7.02 7.82 -3.61
C TYR A 133 5.67 8.51 -3.44
N ARG A 134 4.99 8.85 -4.54
CA ARG A 134 3.71 9.56 -4.48
C ARG A 134 2.64 8.73 -3.77
N LEU A 135 2.44 7.48 -4.19
CA LEU A 135 1.49 6.57 -3.56
C LEU A 135 1.96 6.17 -2.16
N ALA A 136 3.27 5.92 -1.98
CA ALA A 136 3.84 5.56 -0.69
C ALA A 136 3.61 6.64 0.38
N LEU A 137 3.79 7.91 0.04
CA LEU A 137 3.48 9.04 0.90
C LEU A 137 1.98 9.08 1.21
N ALA A 138 1.13 8.98 0.19
CA ALA A 138 -0.31 9.08 0.37
C ALA A 138 -0.88 7.95 1.25
N ILE A 139 -0.41 6.72 1.07
CA ILE A 139 -0.76 5.57 1.94
C ILE A 139 -0.21 5.73 3.35
N SER A 140 1.00 6.27 3.52
CA SER A 140 1.55 6.55 4.85
C SER A 140 0.73 7.59 5.62
N ILE A 141 0.19 8.61 4.94
CA ILE A 141 -0.72 9.60 5.51
C ILE A 141 -2.03 8.93 5.95
N LEU A 142 -2.61 8.05 5.11
CA LEU A 142 -3.80 7.26 5.49
C LEU A 142 -3.52 6.32 6.68
N GLY A 143 -2.35 5.67 6.71
CA GLY A 143 -1.94 4.84 7.84
C GLY A 143 -1.78 5.65 9.12
N ALA A 144 -1.21 6.86 9.05
CA ALA A 144 -1.14 7.79 10.16
C ALA A 144 -2.54 8.20 10.64
N ALA A 145 -3.46 8.50 9.72
CA ALA A 145 -4.85 8.79 10.05
C ALA A 145 -5.50 7.64 10.84
N TYR A 146 -5.28 6.40 10.40
CA TYR A 146 -5.78 5.20 11.10
C TYR A 146 -5.14 4.99 12.47
N LEU A 147 -3.84 5.28 12.63
CA LEU A 147 -3.14 5.18 13.92
C LEU A 147 -3.68 6.20 14.94
N LEU A 148 -3.96 7.42 14.49
CA LEU A 148 -4.44 8.54 15.32
C LEU A 148 -5.95 8.55 15.54
N HIS A 149 -6.70 7.75 14.77
CA HIS A 149 -8.14 7.59 14.90
C HIS A 149 -8.53 7.16 16.32
N GLY A 150 -9.54 7.85 16.88
CA GLY A 150 -10.02 7.63 18.25
C GLY A 150 -9.27 8.43 19.33
N ARG A 151 -8.02 8.83 19.10
CA ARG A 151 -7.26 9.71 20.01
C ARG A 151 -7.49 11.18 19.73
N TYR A 152 -7.53 11.55 18.45
CA TYR A 152 -7.74 12.92 18.00
C TYR A 152 -8.94 12.97 17.06
N ARG A 153 -9.90 13.87 17.32
CA ARG A 153 -11.15 13.92 16.54
C ARG A 153 -10.95 14.48 15.14
N ALA A 154 -10.21 15.56 14.98
CA ALA A 154 -10.09 16.27 13.69
C ALA A 154 -8.88 15.83 12.84
N ILE A 155 -7.77 15.43 13.48
CA ILE A 155 -6.50 15.12 12.79
C ILE A 155 -6.65 14.01 11.74
N PRO A 156 -7.31 12.86 12.02
CA PRO A 156 -7.49 11.81 11.02
C PRO A 156 -8.24 12.28 9.78
N PHE A 157 -9.28 13.12 9.93
CA PHE A 157 -10.02 13.66 8.79
C PHE A 157 -9.16 14.61 7.97
N ALA A 158 -8.39 15.48 8.62
CA ALA A 158 -7.45 16.35 7.93
C ALA A 158 -6.45 15.54 7.10
N LEU A 159 -5.86 14.48 7.69
CA LEU A 159 -4.92 13.59 6.99
C LEU A 159 -5.56 12.86 5.80
N VAL A 160 -6.79 12.35 5.94
CA VAL A 160 -7.52 11.72 4.83
C VAL A 160 -7.73 12.72 3.69
N LEU A 161 -8.16 13.94 3.99
CA LEU A 161 -8.31 15.00 2.99
C LEU A 161 -6.97 15.33 2.34
N THR A 162 -5.90 15.49 3.12
CA THR A 162 -4.54 15.71 2.61
C THR A 162 -4.11 14.64 1.62
N SER A 163 -4.37 13.36 1.91
CA SER A 163 -3.96 12.26 1.02
C SER A 163 -4.59 12.32 -0.38
N LEU A 164 -5.83 12.85 -0.49
CA LEU A 164 -6.52 13.03 -1.77
C LEU A 164 -5.81 14.03 -2.68
N PHE A 165 -5.18 15.07 -2.09
CA PHE A 165 -4.42 16.06 -2.84
C PHE A 165 -2.99 15.62 -3.17
N ILE A 166 -2.48 14.55 -2.53
CA ILE A 166 -1.17 13.97 -2.85
C ILE A 166 -1.28 12.96 -3.99
N HIS A 167 -2.28 12.09 -3.93
CA HIS A 167 -2.46 11.06 -4.95
C HIS A 167 -3.94 10.75 -5.16
N SER A 168 -4.41 10.93 -6.39
CA SER A 168 -5.80 10.71 -6.78
C SER A 168 -6.26 9.27 -6.52
N GLY A 169 -5.36 8.29 -6.65
CA GLY A 169 -5.61 6.87 -6.38
C GLY A 169 -5.94 6.54 -4.92
N THR A 170 -5.68 7.45 -3.96
CA THR A 170 -6.10 7.26 -2.56
C THR A 170 -7.61 7.20 -2.39
N THR A 171 -8.36 7.85 -3.28
CA THR A 171 -9.83 7.78 -3.31
C THR A 171 -10.30 6.34 -3.26
N LEU A 172 -9.66 5.46 -4.02
CA LEU A 172 -10.01 4.06 -4.07
C LEU A 172 -9.76 3.34 -2.74
N PHE A 173 -8.63 3.59 -2.09
CA PHE A 173 -8.32 2.99 -0.78
C PHE A 173 -9.26 3.49 0.31
N ILE A 174 -9.69 4.75 0.25
CA ILE A 174 -10.73 5.31 1.12
C ILE A 174 -12.08 4.61 0.87
N LEU A 175 -12.45 4.40 -0.39
CA LEU A 175 -13.67 3.67 -0.75
C LEU A 175 -13.64 2.21 -0.27
N ILE A 176 -12.50 1.53 -0.40
CA ILE A 176 -12.30 0.17 0.15
C ILE A 176 -12.53 0.18 1.66
N TYR A 177 -11.92 1.12 2.38
CA TYR A 177 -12.10 1.24 3.83
C TYR A 177 -13.56 1.52 4.21
N ALA A 178 -14.24 2.43 3.49
CA ALA A 178 -15.65 2.73 3.70
C ALA A 178 -16.54 1.50 3.44
N ALA A 179 -16.25 0.71 2.39
CA ALA A 179 -16.99 -0.52 2.08
C ALA A 179 -16.78 -1.59 3.17
N VAL A 180 -15.55 -1.74 3.69
CA VAL A 180 -15.25 -2.64 4.82
C VAL A 180 -16.01 -2.20 6.08
N TRP A 181 -16.03 -0.90 6.38
CA TRP A 181 -16.77 -0.35 7.51
C TRP A 181 -18.28 -0.56 7.37
N LEU A 182 -18.83 -0.32 6.18
CA LEU A 182 -20.25 -0.56 5.90
C LEU A 182 -20.61 -2.05 6.04
N ALA A 183 -19.77 -2.96 5.52
CA ALA A 183 -19.97 -4.39 5.65
C ALA A 183 -19.97 -4.84 7.14
N GLN A 184 -19.10 -4.25 7.96
CA GLN A 184 -19.09 -4.48 9.41
C GLN A 184 -20.37 -3.97 10.07
N TRP A 185 -20.77 -2.73 9.76
CA TRP A 185 -21.97 -2.13 10.33
C TRP A 185 -23.22 -2.96 10.00
N LEU A 186 -23.38 -3.36 8.74
CA LEU A 186 -24.46 -4.25 8.29
C LEU A 186 -24.40 -5.62 9.00
N SER A 187 -23.20 -6.19 9.14
CA SER A 187 -23.02 -7.47 9.82
C SER A 187 -23.51 -7.44 11.26
N ILE A 188 -23.17 -6.39 12.00
CA ILE A 188 -23.60 -6.21 13.39
C ILE A 188 -25.11 -5.93 13.44
N ARG A 189 -25.60 -5.01 12.60
CA ARG A 189 -27.01 -4.57 12.60
C ARG A 189 -27.98 -5.69 12.27
N PHE A 190 -27.63 -6.56 11.33
CA PHE A 190 -28.47 -7.64 10.81
C PHE A 190 -28.01 -9.05 11.26
N ARG A 191 -27.02 -9.15 12.15
CA ARG A 191 -26.44 -10.43 12.64
C ARG A 191 -26.04 -11.38 11.51
N ILE A 192 -25.39 -10.83 10.48
CA ILE A 192 -24.96 -11.57 9.30
C ILE A 192 -23.88 -12.57 9.69
N GLY A 193 -24.02 -13.83 9.27
CA GLY A 193 -23.04 -14.88 9.54
C GLY A 193 -21.66 -14.63 8.90
N CYS A 194 -20.59 -15.14 9.51
CA CYS A 194 -19.21 -14.87 9.08
C CYS A 194 -18.93 -15.28 7.62
N SER A 195 -19.53 -16.36 7.14
CA SER A 195 -19.39 -16.79 5.73
C SER A 195 -19.98 -15.77 4.75
N THR A 196 -21.13 -15.19 5.10
CA THR A 196 -21.78 -14.17 4.27
C THR A 196 -20.98 -12.86 4.29
N VAL A 197 -20.44 -12.46 5.45
CA VAL A 197 -19.53 -11.29 5.53
C VAL A 197 -18.31 -11.50 4.64
N PHE A 198 -17.70 -12.69 4.68
CA PHE A 198 -16.59 -13.03 3.81
C PHE A 198 -16.97 -12.89 2.32
N ALA A 199 -18.13 -13.44 1.94
CA ALA A 199 -18.63 -13.35 0.56
C ALA A 199 -18.90 -11.90 0.12
N ILE A 200 -19.47 -11.06 1.00
CA ILE A 200 -19.68 -9.63 0.73
C ILE A 200 -18.34 -8.93 0.50
N LEU A 201 -17.34 -9.13 1.38
CA LEU A 201 -16.03 -8.51 1.24
C LEU A 201 -15.31 -9.00 -0.03
N PHE A 202 -15.45 -10.28 -0.36
CA PHE A 202 -14.94 -10.83 -1.61
C PHE A 202 -15.61 -10.17 -2.83
N ALA A 203 -16.94 -10.05 -2.82
CA ALA A 203 -17.71 -9.42 -3.88
C ALA A 203 -17.36 -7.93 -4.03
N VAL A 204 -17.09 -7.22 -2.94
CA VAL A 204 -16.59 -5.83 -2.97
C VAL A 204 -15.25 -5.76 -3.70
N GLY A 205 -14.29 -6.63 -3.36
CA GLY A 205 -13.00 -6.66 -4.05
C GLY A 205 -13.13 -7.01 -5.53
N ALA A 206 -13.98 -7.97 -5.87
CA ALA A 206 -14.28 -8.33 -7.25
C ALA A 206 -14.89 -7.17 -8.03
N PHE A 207 -15.89 -6.49 -7.47
CA PHE A 207 -16.53 -5.34 -8.08
C PHE A 207 -15.54 -4.19 -8.32
N ILE A 208 -14.68 -3.91 -7.34
CA ILE A 208 -13.64 -2.89 -7.46
C ILE A 208 -12.65 -3.23 -8.58
N SER A 209 -12.21 -4.48 -8.66
CA SER A 209 -11.32 -4.95 -9.73
C SER A 209 -11.94 -4.76 -11.12
N LEU A 210 -13.24 -5.10 -11.27
CA LEU A 210 -13.99 -4.88 -12.52
C LEU A 210 -14.13 -3.39 -12.85
N LEU A 211 -14.35 -2.54 -11.83
CA LEU A 211 -14.49 -1.09 -11.98
C LEU A 211 -13.19 -0.45 -12.52
N ILE A 212 -12.03 -0.91 -12.04
CA ILE A 212 -10.73 -0.30 -12.37
C ILE A 212 -10.13 -0.87 -13.66
N GLY A 213 -10.39 -2.14 -13.96
CA GLY A 213 -9.94 -2.78 -15.20
C GLY A 213 -10.98 -2.61 -16.32
N PRO A 214 -11.77 -3.65 -16.62
CA PRO A 214 -12.57 -3.72 -17.85
C PRO A 214 -13.64 -2.63 -17.96
N LEU A 215 -14.26 -2.20 -16.86
CA LEU A 215 -15.30 -1.18 -16.91
C LEU A 215 -14.73 0.21 -17.19
N ARG A 216 -13.55 0.51 -16.65
CA ARG A 216 -12.84 1.76 -16.94
C ARG A 216 -12.46 1.82 -18.42
N GLU A 217 -11.91 0.74 -18.96
CA GLU A 217 -11.56 0.64 -20.38
C GLU A 217 -12.80 0.78 -21.25
N ALA A 218 -13.88 0.04 -20.95
CA ALA A 218 -15.13 0.14 -21.70
C ALA A 218 -15.74 1.56 -21.69
N LEU A 219 -15.73 2.24 -20.55
CA LEU A 219 -16.23 3.62 -20.42
C LEU A 219 -15.36 4.62 -21.19
N LEU A 220 -14.03 4.47 -21.16
CA LEU A 220 -13.11 5.36 -21.87
C LEU A 220 -13.13 5.10 -23.38
N SER A 221 -13.24 3.85 -23.80
CA SER A 221 -13.41 3.47 -25.22
C SER A 221 -14.72 3.99 -25.80
N ALA A 222 -15.82 3.98 -25.02
CA ALA A 222 -17.10 4.55 -25.44
C ALA A 222 -17.07 6.08 -25.62
N ILE A 223 -16.06 6.75 -25.05
CA ILE A 223 -15.83 8.20 -25.17
C ILE A 223 -14.78 8.51 -26.26
N GLU A 224 -14.28 7.48 -26.98
CA GLU A 224 -13.17 7.59 -27.94
C GLU A 224 -11.92 8.28 -27.35
N ASP A 225 -11.71 8.17 -26.03
CA ASP A 225 -10.52 8.70 -25.38
C ASP A 225 -9.35 7.74 -25.63
N ARG A 226 -8.29 8.24 -26.28
CA ARG A 226 -7.01 7.55 -26.53
C ARG A 226 -6.33 6.96 -25.30
N ARG A 227 -6.82 7.25 -24.09
CA ARG A 227 -6.38 6.67 -22.81
C ARG A 227 -6.99 5.30 -22.51
N ALA A 228 -7.84 4.78 -23.39
CA ALA A 228 -8.45 3.46 -23.27
C ALA A 228 -7.49 2.29 -23.54
N GLU A 229 -6.47 2.50 -24.38
CA GLU A 229 -5.46 1.47 -24.69
C GLU A 229 -4.26 1.60 -23.74
N TYR A 230 -4.30 0.88 -22.61
CA TYR A 230 -3.09 0.56 -21.85
C TYR A 230 -2.69 -0.87 -22.15
N HIS A 231 -1.70 -1.04 -23.03
CA HIS A 231 -1.07 -2.33 -23.28
C HIS A 231 -0.22 -2.75 -22.07
N ASP A 232 -0.48 -3.98 -21.60
CA ASP A 232 0.31 -4.79 -20.67
C ASP A 232 0.74 -4.13 -19.35
N MET A 233 -0.18 -4.17 -18.37
CA MET A 233 0.14 -3.99 -16.94
C MET A 233 -0.14 -5.25 -16.11
N SER A 234 -0.03 -6.44 -16.70
CA SER A 234 -0.32 -7.68 -15.99
C SER A 234 0.82 -8.05 -15.03
N SER A 235 0.49 -8.24 -13.75
CA SER A 235 1.39 -8.94 -12.82
C SER A 235 1.45 -10.41 -13.25
N SER A 236 2.64 -11.02 -13.28
CA SER A 236 2.75 -12.41 -13.73
C SER A 236 1.85 -13.32 -12.89
N LEU A 237 1.23 -14.32 -13.55
CA LEU A 237 0.33 -15.26 -12.87
C LEU A 237 1.04 -15.93 -11.68
N LEU A 238 2.28 -16.37 -11.90
CA LEU A 238 3.12 -17.01 -10.87
C LEU A 238 3.31 -16.11 -9.65
N TYR A 239 3.50 -14.81 -9.87
CA TYR A 239 3.64 -13.85 -8.78
C TYR A 239 2.36 -13.71 -7.96
N SER A 240 1.19 -13.76 -8.61
CA SER A 240 -0.13 -13.57 -8.00
C SER A 240 -0.66 -14.81 -7.29
N LEU A 241 -0.19 -16.02 -7.67
CA LEU A 241 -0.68 -17.30 -7.14
C LEU A 241 -0.57 -17.40 -5.62
N PHE A 242 0.56 -16.98 -5.03
CA PHE A 242 0.73 -17.01 -3.57
C PHE A 242 -0.36 -16.20 -2.86
N TRP A 243 -0.58 -14.96 -3.33
CA TRP A 243 -1.57 -14.06 -2.74
C TRP A 243 -2.98 -14.59 -2.90
N ILE A 244 -3.32 -15.12 -4.09
CA ILE A 244 -4.61 -15.74 -4.36
C ILE A 244 -4.85 -16.96 -3.46
N ALA A 245 -3.82 -17.79 -3.27
CA ALA A 245 -3.90 -18.96 -2.41
C ALA A 245 -4.26 -18.60 -0.95
N LEU A 246 -3.99 -17.36 -0.49
CA LEU A 246 -4.40 -16.89 0.84
C LEU A 246 -5.92 -16.84 1.04
N LEU A 247 -6.73 -16.83 -0.02
CA LEU A 247 -8.18 -16.90 0.10
C LEU A 247 -8.65 -18.17 0.83
N ILE A 248 -7.96 -19.29 0.63
CA ILE A 248 -8.28 -20.58 1.27
C ILE A 248 -8.09 -20.51 2.79
N PRO A 249 -6.88 -20.23 3.34
CA PRO A 249 -6.70 -20.12 4.78
C PRO A 249 -7.50 -18.95 5.37
N PHE A 250 -7.73 -17.87 4.64
CA PHE A 250 -8.62 -16.79 5.11
C PHE A 250 -10.06 -17.26 5.26
N TYR A 251 -10.57 -18.07 4.34
CA TYR A 251 -11.90 -18.66 4.44
C TYR A 251 -11.98 -19.67 5.60
N LEU A 252 -10.96 -20.52 5.78
CA LEU A 252 -10.90 -21.46 6.91
C LEU A 252 -10.87 -20.72 8.26
N GLY A 253 -10.10 -19.62 8.34
CA GLY A 253 -9.99 -18.75 9.51
C GLY A 253 -11.09 -17.68 9.65
N ARG A 254 -12.11 -17.69 8.77
CA ARG A 254 -13.06 -16.57 8.63
C ARG A 254 -13.76 -16.15 9.91
N ARG A 255 -14.05 -17.09 10.83
CA ARG A 255 -14.77 -16.79 12.08
C ARG A 255 -14.05 -15.74 12.93
N TYR A 256 -12.71 -15.80 12.97
CA TYR A 256 -11.88 -14.83 13.68
C TYR A 256 -11.49 -13.66 12.77
N LEU A 257 -11.04 -13.93 11.54
CA LEU A 257 -10.52 -12.89 10.66
C LEU A 257 -11.55 -11.82 10.31
N VAL A 258 -12.83 -12.17 10.11
CA VAL A 258 -13.87 -11.17 9.79
C VAL A 258 -14.23 -10.29 10.99
N THR A 259 -13.63 -10.49 12.16
CA THR A 259 -13.76 -9.58 13.31
C THR A 259 -12.69 -8.49 13.32
N LEU A 260 -11.62 -8.66 12.54
CA LEU A 260 -10.43 -7.80 12.54
C LEU A 260 -10.44 -6.87 11.32
N ASP A 261 -10.34 -5.55 11.55
CA ASP A 261 -10.45 -4.56 10.48
C ASP A 261 -9.38 -4.71 9.40
N TYR A 262 -8.12 -4.91 9.81
CA TYR A 262 -7.01 -5.11 8.87
C TYR A 262 -7.15 -6.39 8.05
N ALA A 263 -7.78 -7.44 8.60
CA ALA A 263 -7.99 -8.70 7.89
C ALA A 263 -9.13 -8.60 6.89
N ARG A 264 -10.20 -7.83 7.20
CA ARG A 264 -11.24 -7.51 6.22
C ARG A 264 -10.68 -6.71 5.05
N TYR A 265 -9.86 -5.70 5.34
CA TYR A 265 -9.18 -4.91 4.32
C TYR A 265 -8.25 -5.78 3.46
N ALA A 266 -7.43 -6.62 4.09
CA ALA A 266 -6.57 -7.60 3.40
C ALA A 266 -7.38 -8.55 2.50
N LEU A 267 -8.54 -9.03 2.96
CA LEU A 267 -9.42 -9.88 2.16
C LEU A 267 -9.90 -9.18 0.89
N VAL A 268 -10.36 -7.93 0.99
CA VAL A 268 -10.77 -7.14 -0.19
C VAL A 268 -9.61 -7.00 -1.19
N ILE A 269 -8.40 -6.73 -0.70
CA ILE A 269 -7.22 -6.59 -1.54
C ILE A 269 -6.84 -7.91 -2.24
N VAL A 270 -6.86 -9.03 -1.52
CA VAL A 270 -6.60 -10.35 -2.12
C VAL A 270 -7.68 -10.70 -3.15
N SER A 271 -8.94 -10.33 -2.90
CA SER A 271 -10.03 -10.49 -3.87
C SER A 271 -9.83 -9.65 -5.13
N ILE A 272 -9.32 -8.42 -5.01
CA ILE A 272 -8.93 -7.59 -6.16
C ILE A 272 -7.85 -8.30 -6.97
N VAL A 273 -6.82 -8.82 -6.32
CA VAL A 273 -5.71 -9.54 -6.98
C VAL A 273 -6.20 -10.78 -7.71
N PHE A 274 -7.11 -11.54 -7.09
CA PHE A 274 -7.72 -12.72 -7.71
C PHE A 274 -8.47 -12.37 -9.00
N VAL A 275 -9.30 -11.34 -8.97
CA VAL A 275 -10.10 -10.96 -10.15
C VAL A 275 -9.22 -10.31 -11.22
N ASN A 276 -8.21 -9.53 -10.83
CA ASN A 276 -7.25 -8.91 -11.75
C ASN A 276 -6.51 -9.93 -12.62
N VAL A 277 -6.27 -11.15 -12.15
CA VAL A 277 -5.61 -12.19 -12.96
C VAL A 277 -6.41 -12.54 -14.21
N PHE A 278 -7.74 -12.44 -14.19
CA PHE A 278 -8.57 -12.80 -15.35
C PHE A 278 -8.59 -11.74 -16.45
N HIS A 279 -8.22 -10.50 -16.14
CA HIS A 279 -8.24 -9.38 -17.10
C HIS A 279 -6.90 -8.64 -17.23
N GLY A 280 -5.83 -9.16 -16.64
CA GLY A 280 -4.49 -8.58 -16.75
C GLY A 280 -4.26 -7.32 -15.91
N GLY A 281 -5.03 -7.13 -14.83
CA GLY A 281 -4.94 -5.94 -13.98
C GLY A 281 -3.66 -5.84 -13.13
N TYR A 282 -3.21 -4.61 -12.87
CA TYR A 282 -2.00 -4.33 -12.09
C TYR A 282 -2.23 -4.48 -10.58
N SER A 283 -1.71 -5.55 -9.99
CA SER A 283 -2.04 -5.96 -8.61
C SER A 283 -0.97 -5.62 -7.57
N THR A 284 0.28 -5.38 -7.99
CA THR A 284 1.42 -5.15 -7.08
C THR A 284 1.26 -3.90 -6.22
N ARG A 285 0.75 -2.79 -6.76
CA ARG A 285 0.47 -1.55 -6.01
C ARG A 285 -0.50 -1.77 -4.86
N PHE A 286 -1.55 -2.58 -5.07
CA PHE A 286 -2.53 -2.90 -4.03
C PHE A 286 -1.91 -3.77 -2.94
N LEU A 287 -1.14 -4.79 -3.33
CA LEU A 287 -0.44 -5.68 -2.41
C LEU A 287 0.56 -4.91 -1.54
N ALA A 288 1.37 -4.04 -2.14
CA ALA A 288 2.37 -3.26 -1.42
C ALA A 288 1.73 -2.23 -0.48
N ALA A 289 0.71 -1.50 -0.93
CA ALA A 289 -0.01 -0.52 -0.11
C ALA A 289 -0.71 -1.18 1.09
N ALA A 290 -1.22 -2.41 0.93
CA ALA A 290 -1.92 -3.16 1.96
C ALA A 290 -1.02 -4.12 2.76
N PHE A 291 0.29 -4.11 2.51
CA PHE A 291 1.21 -5.14 2.99
C PHE A 291 1.19 -5.34 4.51
N PRO A 292 1.19 -4.30 5.36
CA PRO A 292 1.06 -4.48 6.81
C PRO A 292 -0.22 -5.21 7.22
N GLY A 293 -1.33 -4.94 6.52
CA GLY A 293 -2.61 -5.59 6.75
C GLY A 293 -2.60 -7.06 6.33
N LEU A 294 -2.00 -7.36 5.16
CA LEU A 294 -1.85 -8.73 4.65
C LEU A 294 -1.01 -9.60 5.60
N VAL A 295 0.17 -9.10 6.01
CA VAL A 295 1.03 -9.79 6.98
C VAL A 295 0.31 -9.99 8.31
N SER A 296 -0.40 -8.97 8.80
CA SER A 296 -1.16 -9.08 10.04
C SER A 296 -2.30 -10.11 9.94
N ALA A 297 -2.97 -10.20 8.79
CA ALA A 297 -4.01 -11.19 8.55
C ALA A 297 -3.44 -12.62 8.56
N VAL A 298 -2.28 -12.84 7.92
CA VAL A 298 -1.57 -14.14 7.96
C VAL A 298 -1.17 -14.50 9.39
N LEU A 299 -0.58 -13.57 10.13
CA LEU A 299 -0.14 -13.80 11.52
C LEU A 299 -1.30 -14.06 12.49
N SER A 300 -2.52 -13.65 12.13
CA SER A 300 -3.75 -13.85 12.90
C SER A 300 -4.39 -15.23 12.69
N LEU A 301 -3.90 -16.04 11.75
CA LEU A 301 -4.30 -17.44 11.60
C LEU A 301 -3.90 -18.24 12.85
N HIS A 302 -4.44 -19.44 13.00
CA HIS A 302 -4.19 -20.29 14.18
C HIS A 302 -3.63 -21.66 13.80
N GLY A 303 -2.86 -22.25 14.73
CA GLY A 303 -2.35 -23.62 14.64
C GLY A 303 -1.47 -23.88 13.41
N VAL A 304 -1.61 -25.08 12.86
CA VAL A 304 -0.79 -25.57 11.73
C VAL A 304 -0.95 -24.70 10.48
N ILE A 305 -2.15 -24.16 10.23
CA ILE A 305 -2.41 -23.30 9.07
C ILE A 305 -1.51 -22.06 9.11
N LYS A 306 -1.39 -21.40 10.27
CA LYS A 306 -0.49 -20.24 10.43
C LYS A 306 0.95 -20.59 10.08
N ILE A 307 1.46 -21.69 10.63
CA ILE A 307 2.84 -22.12 10.43
C ILE A 307 3.09 -22.41 8.94
N MET A 308 2.19 -23.17 8.31
CA MET A 308 2.31 -23.51 6.89
C MET A 308 2.32 -22.26 6.00
N ILE A 309 1.38 -21.33 6.21
CA ILE A 309 1.31 -20.10 5.41
C ILE A 309 2.52 -19.19 5.68
N LEU A 310 3.02 -19.12 6.91
CA LEU A 310 4.23 -18.33 7.22
C LEU A 310 5.47 -18.90 6.54
N VAL A 311 5.65 -20.23 6.53
CA VAL A 311 6.74 -20.89 5.81
C VAL A 311 6.63 -20.60 4.31
N LEU A 312 5.44 -20.76 3.73
CA LEU A 312 5.20 -20.44 2.32
C LEU A 312 5.47 -18.97 2.00
N PHE A 313 5.08 -18.05 2.90
CA PHE A 313 5.36 -16.63 2.75
C PHE A 313 6.86 -16.33 2.77
N ILE A 314 7.63 -16.95 3.68
CA ILE A 314 9.08 -16.79 3.75
C ILE A 314 9.73 -17.32 2.47
N VAL A 315 9.34 -18.52 2.02
CA VAL A 315 9.83 -19.09 0.75
C VAL A 315 9.52 -18.16 -0.41
N TYR A 316 8.28 -17.67 -0.51
CA TYR A 316 7.86 -16.71 -1.52
C TYR A 316 8.69 -15.42 -1.48
N ALA A 317 8.91 -14.85 -0.29
CA ALA A 317 9.73 -13.65 -0.11
C ALA A 317 11.20 -13.89 -0.52
N VAL A 318 11.77 -15.07 -0.23
CA VAL A 318 13.10 -15.45 -0.70
C VAL A 318 13.13 -15.50 -2.23
N PHE A 319 12.16 -16.13 -2.89
CA PHE A 319 12.08 -16.13 -4.35
C PHE A 319 11.97 -14.71 -4.91
N GLN A 320 11.15 -13.86 -4.31
CA GLN A 320 11.08 -12.45 -4.72
C GLN A 320 12.44 -11.76 -4.59
N TRP A 321 13.18 -11.98 -3.50
CA TRP A 321 14.52 -11.43 -3.33
C TRP A 321 15.50 -11.95 -4.37
N LEU A 322 15.45 -13.25 -4.69
CA LEU A 322 16.29 -13.86 -5.72
C LEU A 322 16.02 -13.28 -7.11
N TYR A 323 14.76 -12.98 -7.45
CA TYR A 323 14.39 -12.28 -8.68
C TYR A 323 14.83 -10.81 -8.66
N TRP A 324 14.58 -10.10 -7.55
CA TRP A 324 14.94 -8.70 -7.38
C TRP A 324 16.46 -8.48 -7.48
N LEU A 325 17.24 -9.43 -6.95
CA LEU A 325 18.71 -9.48 -7.03
C LEU A 325 19.24 -10.14 -8.30
N ARG A 326 18.39 -10.51 -9.28
CA ARG A 326 18.74 -11.22 -10.52
C ARG A 326 19.63 -12.46 -10.33
N ILE A 327 19.53 -13.11 -9.18
CA ILE A 327 20.20 -14.39 -8.92
C ILE A 327 19.48 -15.50 -9.69
N LEU A 328 18.14 -15.41 -9.74
CA LEU A 328 17.32 -16.21 -10.66
C LEU A 328 17.00 -15.34 -11.88
N SER A 329 17.52 -15.74 -13.04
CA SER A 329 17.18 -15.13 -14.32
C SER A 329 15.76 -15.56 -14.72
N GLY A 330 14.87 -14.57 -14.87
CA GLY A 330 13.65 -14.68 -15.65
C GLY A 330 13.85 -14.04 -17.02
#